data_AF-A0A3N5FH36-F1
#
_entry.id   AF-A0A3N5FH36-F1
#
_cell.length_a   1.000
_cell.length_b   1.000
_cell.length_c   1.000
_cell.angle_alpha   90.00
_cell.angle_beta   90.00
_cell.angle_gamma   90.00
#
_symmetry.space_group_name_H-M   'P 1'
#
loop_
_entity.id
_entity.type
_entity.pdbx_description
1 polymer ?
#
loop_
_entity_poly.entity_id
_entity_poly.type
_entity_poly.pdbx_seq_one_letter_code
_entity_poly.pdbx_strand_id
1 'polypeptide(L)' 'MLRKSRIDAAGAVHHVIVWGIDRADIFYDDADYKSFLNRLDSDCLAGIQDQAEEPGLNLEI' A
#
# COMPACT_ATOMS: atom_id res chain seq x y z
N MET A 1 -19.23 14.53 -10.78
CA MET A 1 -18.43 13.59 -11.61
C MET A 1 -17.91 12.49 -10.69
N LEU A 2 -18.13 11.22 -11.03
CA LEU A 2 -17.59 10.11 -10.25
C LEU A 2 -16.06 10.12 -10.43
N ARG A 3 -15.31 10.22 -9.33
CA ARG A 3 -13.85 10.10 -9.39
C ARG A 3 -13.55 8.69 -9.91
N LYS A 4 -12.65 8.56 -10.90
CA LYS A 4 -12.17 7.23 -11.31
C LYS A 4 -11.67 6.48 -10.08
N SER A 5 -11.96 5.17 -10.02
CA SER A 5 -11.41 4.32 -8.97
C SER A 5 -9.88 4.40 -8.97
N ARG A 6 -9.29 4.23 -7.79
CA ARG A 6 -7.84 4.08 -7.67
C ARG A 6 -7.44 2.83 -8.47
N ILE A 7 -6.31 2.92 -9.20
CA ILE A 7 -5.76 1.77 -9.92
C ILE A 7 -5.26 0.80 -8.86
N ASP A 8 -5.85 -0.38 -8.80
CA ASP A 8 -5.44 -1.46 -7.90
C ASP A 8 -5.07 -2.65 -8.79
N ALA A 9 -3.80 -2.72 -9.15
CA ALA A 9 -3.27 -3.75 -10.05
C ALA A 9 -1.81 -4.05 -9.69
N ALA A 10 -1.43 -5.32 -9.76
CA ALA A 10 -0.05 -5.75 -9.51
C ALA A 10 0.92 -5.02 -10.47
N GLY A 11 1.99 -4.45 -9.92
CA GLY A 11 2.97 -3.68 -10.68
C GLY A 11 2.53 -2.26 -11.06
N ALA A 12 1.35 -1.80 -10.62
CA ALA A 12 0.94 -0.41 -10.81
C ALA A 12 1.79 0.53 -9.94
N VAL A 13 2.24 1.64 -10.54
CA VAL A 13 3.02 2.67 -9.85
C VAL A 13 2.08 3.59 -9.07
N HIS A 14 2.29 3.67 -7.76
CA HIS A 14 1.51 4.50 -6.85
C HIS A 14 2.38 5.67 -6.38
N HIS A 15 1.95 6.91 -6.65
CA HIS A 15 2.55 8.10 -6.06
C HIS A 15 1.87 8.39 -4.71
N VAL A 16 2.60 8.24 -3.61
CA VAL A 16 2.09 8.45 -2.25
C VAL A 16 2.57 9.80 -1.72
N ILE A 17 1.65 10.58 -1.17
CA ILE A 17 1.95 11.87 -0.52
C ILE A 17 1.41 11.79 0.90
N VAL A 18 2.22 12.20 1.87
CA VAL A 18 1.86 12.28 3.28
C VAL A 18 1.96 13.71 3.79
N TRP A 19 1.13 14.05 4.77
CA TRP A 19 1.15 15.34 5.47
C TRP A 19 1.28 15.12 6.97
N GLY A 20 1.81 16.11 7.69
CA GLY A 20 1.74 16.13 9.14
C GLY A 20 0.33 16.51 9.60
N ILE A 21 -0.11 15.89 10.69
CA ILE A 21 -1.36 16.30 11.35
C ILE A 21 -1.14 17.71 11.91
N ASP A 22 -2.15 18.58 11.77
CA ASP A 22 -2.10 19.95 12.27
C ASP A 22 -0.91 20.77 11.75
N ARG A 23 -0.48 20.52 10.51
CA ARG A 23 0.69 21.15 9.89
C ARG A 23 2.00 20.97 10.68
N ALA A 24 2.06 19.97 11.55
CA ALA A 24 3.28 19.60 12.23
C ALA A 24 4.29 18.99 11.25
N ASP A 25 5.55 18.94 11.68
CA ASP A 25 6.58 18.20 10.95
C ASP A 25 6.23 16.70 10.96
N ILE A 26 6.49 16.03 9.84
CA ILE A 26 6.20 14.60 9.67
C ILE A 26 7.23 13.76 10.43
N PHE A 27 8.48 14.23 10.46
CA PHE A 27 9.60 13.58 11.12
C PHE A 27 10.34 14.59 11.96
N TYR A 28 10.61 14.24 13.22
CA TYR A 28 11.37 15.08 14.14
C TYR A 28 12.88 14.79 14.09
N ASP A 29 13.25 13.56 13.71
CA ASP A 29 14.64 13.13 13.57
C ASP A 29 14.80 12.02 12.52
N ASP A 30 16.06 11.64 12.26
CA ASP A 30 16.40 10.57 11.32
C ASP A 30 15.93 9.18 11.78
N ALA A 31 15.75 8.97 13.08
CA ALA A 31 15.33 7.69 13.64
C ALA A 31 13.85 7.44 13.38
N ASP A 32 13.02 8.47 13.54
CA ASP A 32 11.59 8.50 13.24
C ASP A 32 11.34 8.28 11.74
N TYR A 33 12.10 8.97 10.88
CA TYR A 33 12.07 8.74 9.43
C TYR A 33 12.36 7.28 9.06
N LYS A 34 13.42 6.69 9.63
CA LYS A 34 13.77 5.29 9.38
C LYS A 34 12.72 4.32 9.92
N SER A 35 12.17 4.60 11.09
CA SER A 35 11.09 3.81 11.70
C SER A 35 9.84 3.79 10.80
N PHE A 36 9.47 4.96 10.28
CA PHE A 36 8.37 5.08 9.32
C PHE A 36 8.61 4.27 8.04
N LEU A 37 9.79 4.39 7.44
CA LEU A 37 10.14 3.64 6.24
C LEU A 37 10.11 2.12 6.47
N ASN A 38 10.64 1.64 7.59
CA ASN A 38 10.63 0.20 7.91
C ASN A 38 9.21 -0.35 8.06
N ARG A 39 8.30 0.43 8.65
CA ARG A 39 6.88 0.06 8.77
C ARG A 39 6.19 0.06 7.41
N LEU A 40 6.42 1.11 6.62
CA LEU A 40 5.87 1.21 5.26
C LEU A 40 6.33 0.03 4.39
N ASP A 41 7.61 -0.33 4.45
CA ASP A 41 8.15 -1.48 3.74
C ASP A 41 7.50 -2.79 4.20
N SER A 42 7.40 -3.01 5.52
CA SER A 42 6.74 -4.20 6.07
C SER A 42 5.27 -4.31 5.63
N ASP A 43 4.52 -3.22 5.64
CA ASP A 43 3.12 -3.18 5.23
C ASP A 43 2.96 -3.37 3.72
N CYS A 44 3.83 -2.75 2.90
CA CYS A 44 3.81 -2.90 1.44
C CYS A 44 4.24 -4.30 0.99
N LEU A 45 5.19 -4.94 1.67
CA LEU A 45 5.61 -6.31 1.40
C LEU A 45 4.56 -7.33 1.85
N ALA A 46 3.86 -7.09 2.95
CA ALA A 46 2.78 -7.96 3.41
C ALA A 46 1.60 -7.99 2.42
N GLY A 47 1.35 -6.90 1.69
CA GLY A 47 0.34 -6.83 0.63
C GLY A 47 0.64 -7.69 -0.61
N ILE A 48 1.85 -8.24 -0.75
CA ILE A 48 2.22 -9.13 -1.87
C ILE A 48 1.69 -10.56 -1.66
N GLN A 49 1.29 -10.94 -0.45
CA GLN A 49 0.94 -12.32 -0.09
C GLN A 49 -0.51 -12.74 -0.33
N ASP A 50 -1.39 -11.85 -0.83
CA ASP A 50 -2.82 -12.15 -1.00
C ASP A 50 -3.20 -12.69 -2.39
N GLN A 51 -2.27 -13.30 -3.14
CA GLN A 51 -2.52 -13.85 -4.48
C GLN A 51 -1.96 -15.27 -4.62
N ALA A 52 -2.51 -16.22 -3.86
CA ALA A 52 -2.29 -17.65 -4.12
C ALA A 52 -3.36 -18.55 -3.49
N GLU A 53 -4.62 -18.48 -3.96
CA GLU A 53 -5.46 -19.67 -4.18
C GLU A 53 -6.77 -19.27 -4.87
N GLU A 54 -6.82 -19.39 -6.19
CA GLU A 54 -8.08 -19.65 -6.89
C GLU A 54 -8.08 -21.15 -7.23
N PRO A 55 -8.64 -22.03 -6.37
CA PRO A 55 -8.83 -23.42 -6.76
C PRO A 55 -9.93 -23.44 -7.82
N GLY A 56 -9.48 -23.61 -9.06
CA GLY A 56 -10.16 -24.18 -10.22
C GLY A 56 -11.68 -24.20 -10.20
N LEU A 57 -12.25 -23.44 -11.15
CA LEU A 57 -13.41 -23.83 -11.95
C LEU A 57 -13.65 -25.34 -11.98
N ASN A 58 -14.58 -25.83 -11.15
CA ASN A 58 -15.31 -27.05 -11.45
C ASN A 58 -16.54 -26.65 -12.25
N LEU A 59 -16.37 -26.68 -13.57
CA LEU A 59 -17.49 -26.73 -14.51
C LEU A 59 -18.03 -28.17 -14.45
N GLU A 60 -19.01 -28.42 -13.58
CA GLU A 60 -19.87 -29.61 -13.70
C GLU A 60 -21.18 -29.18 -14.39
N ILE A 61 -21.27 -29.48 -15.69
CA ILE A 61 -22.51 -29.79 -16.40
C ILE A 61 -22.32 -31.15 -17.04
#